data_AF-A0A1B6FS45-F1
#
_entry.id   AF-A0A1B6FS45-F1
#
_cell.length_a   1.000
_cell.length_b   1.000
_cell.length_c   1.000
_cell.angle_alpha   90.00
_cell.angle_beta   90.00
_cell.angle_gamma   90.00
#
_symmetry.space_group_name_H-M   'P 1'
#
loop_
_entity.id
_entity.type
_entity.pdbx_description
1 polymer ?
#
loop_
_entity_poly.entity_id
_entity_poly.type
_entity_poly.pdbx_seq_one_letter_code
_entity_poly.pdbx_strand_id
1 'polypeptide(L)'
;MCEDMGGKYQTLLLHTEVRWLSRGKIITGLFELRSEVFRFLSEQNHDMKHLFSDEEWLSRLAYLADIFDRLNTLNMGLQGPSTTVFTTNDKISSFKKKLVLFRSQARDK
;
A
#
# COMPACT_ATOMS: atom_id res chain seq x y z
N MET A 1 28.13 -11.76 -28.28
CA MET A 1 26.66 -11.91 -28.37
C MET A 1 26.12 -11.81 -26.96
N CYS A 2 25.07 -11.02 -26.78
CA CYS A 2 24.67 -10.35 -25.53
C CYS A 2 24.44 -11.31 -24.35
N GLU A 3 25.08 -11.03 -23.22
CA GLU A 3 24.81 -11.69 -21.93
C GLU A 3 23.48 -11.18 -21.36
N ASP A 4 22.46 -12.04 -21.40
CA ASP A 4 21.16 -11.80 -20.77
C ASP A 4 21.28 -12.02 -19.25
N MET A 5 21.75 -10.99 -18.54
CA MET A 5 21.63 -10.86 -17.08
C MET A 5 20.45 -9.98 -16.65
N GLY A 6 19.48 -9.73 -17.55
CA GLY A 6 18.32 -8.87 -17.28
C GLY A 6 17.05 -9.60 -16.81
N GLY A 7 16.85 -10.85 -17.21
CA GLY A 7 15.53 -11.49 -17.12
C GLY A 7 15.04 -11.85 -15.70
N LYS A 8 15.89 -12.39 -14.82
CA LYS A 8 15.40 -12.98 -13.55
C LYS A 8 14.98 -11.93 -12.53
N TYR A 9 15.81 -10.93 -12.28
CA TYR A 9 15.55 -9.92 -11.26
C TYR A 9 14.47 -8.94 -11.71
N GLN A 10 14.46 -8.57 -12.99
CA GLN A 10 13.47 -7.62 -13.52
C GLN A 10 12.06 -8.23 -13.51
N THR A 11 11.91 -9.50 -13.90
CA THR A 11 10.62 -10.21 -13.78
C THR A 11 10.20 -10.43 -12.32
N LEU A 12 11.13 -10.75 -11.41
CA LEU A 12 10.80 -10.90 -9.99
C LEU A 12 10.37 -9.58 -9.36
N LEU A 13 11.02 -8.47 -9.70
CA LEU A 13 10.67 -7.12 -9.26
C LEU A 13 9.28 -6.73 -9.79
N LEU A 14 9.04 -6.88 -11.10
CA LEU A 14 7.71 -6.63 -11.70
C LEU A 14 6.60 -7.49 -11.06
N HIS A 15 6.84 -8.78 -10.85
CA HIS A 15 5.83 -9.67 -10.27
C HIS A 15 5.56 -9.36 -8.79
N THR A 16 6.60 -8.99 -8.03
CA THR A 16 6.44 -8.53 -6.65
C THR A 16 5.67 -7.22 -6.64
N GLU A 17 5.99 -6.30 -7.57
CA GLU A 17 5.36 -5.00 -7.75
C GLU A 17 3.85 -5.09 -8.00
N VAL A 18 3.42 -5.93 -8.94
CA VAL A 18 1.99 -6.13 -9.22
C VAL A 18 1.26 -6.75 -8.02
N ARG A 19 1.92 -7.61 -7.24
CA ARG A 19 1.30 -8.33 -6.13
C ARG A 19 1.09 -7.47 -4.88
N TRP A 20 1.98 -6.53 -4.58
CA TRP A 20 1.78 -5.65 -3.43
C TRP A 20 0.82 -4.51 -3.75
N LEU A 21 0.76 -4.04 -5.00
CA LEU A 21 -0.25 -3.08 -5.47
C LEU A 21 -1.68 -3.61 -5.28
N SER A 22 -1.94 -4.86 -5.67
CA SER A 22 -3.25 -5.48 -5.51
C SER A 22 -3.62 -5.70 -4.04
N ARG A 23 -2.65 -6.08 -3.21
CA ARG A 23 -2.84 -6.21 -1.76
C ARG A 23 -3.15 -4.88 -1.08
N GLY A 24 -2.48 -3.81 -1.48
CA GLY A 24 -2.78 -2.47 -0.98
C GLY A 24 -4.20 -2.04 -1.32
N LYS A 25 -4.64 -2.25 -2.57
CA LYS A 25 -6.01 -1.95 -3.00
C LYS A 25 -7.07 -2.75 -2.24
N ILE A 26 -6.78 -4.01 -1.92
CA ILE A 26 -7.68 -4.84 -1.10
C ILE A 26 -7.83 -4.23 0.30
N ILE A 27 -6.74 -3.78 0.93
CA ILE A 27 -6.78 -3.17 2.27
C ILE A 27 -7.56 -1.85 2.24
N THR A 28 -7.33 -1.00 1.24
CA THR A 28 -8.10 0.24 1.05
C THR A 28 -9.58 -0.05 0.88
N GLY A 29 -9.95 -0.97 -0.03
CA GLY A 29 -11.34 -1.34 -0.25
C GLY A 29 -11.99 -1.98 0.98
N LEU A 30 -11.24 -2.78 1.75
CA LEU A 30 -11.71 -3.36 3.00
C LEU A 30 -12.04 -2.28 4.04
N PHE A 31 -11.19 -1.25 4.13
CA PHE A 31 -11.43 -0.13 5.04
C PHE A 31 -12.63 0.73 4.61
N GLU A 32 -12.77 1.01 3.31
CA GLU A 32 -13.92 1.74 2.76
C GLU A 32 -15.24 1.01 3.02
N LEU A 33 -15.26 -0.31 2.85
CA LEU A 33 -16.44 -1.17 3.04
C LEU A 33 -16.59 -1.72 4.46
N ARG A 34 -15.88 -1.17 5.45
CA ARG A 34 -15.83 -1.72 6.82
C ARG A 34 -17.20 -1.89 7.46
N SER A 35 -18.15 -0.99 7.17
CA SER A 35 -19.52 -1.04 7.69
C SER A 35 -20.33 -2.18 7.07
N GLU A 36 -20.21 -2.35 5.76
CA GLU A 36 -20.84 -3.43 5.00
C GLU A 36 -20.27 -4.79 5.40
N VAL A 37 -18.95 -4.86 5.60
CA VAL A 37 -18.25 -6.06 6.07
C VAL A 37 -18.67 -6.40 7.50
N PHE A 38 -18.77 -5.42 8.39
CA PHE A 38 -19.30 -5.63 9.74
C PHE A 38 -20.72 -6.21 9.72
N ARG A 39 -21.61 -5.62 8.90
CA ARG A 39 -22.99 -6.09 8.75
C ARG A 39 -23.03 -7.52 8.21
N PHE A 40 -22.28 -7.81 7.14
CA PHE A 40 -22.21 -9.14 6.54
C PHE A 40 -21.70 -10.19 7.54
N LEU A 41 -20.61 -9.91 8.26
CA LEU A 41 -20.07 -10.84 9.25
C LEU A 41 -21.02 -11.04 10.43
N SER A 42 -21.80 -10.01 10.79
CA SER A 42 -22.81 -10.08 11.84
C SER A 42 -23.99 -10.97 11.44
N GLU A 43 -24.48 -10.86 10.21
CA GLU A 43 -25.52 -11.71 9.64
C GLU A 43 -25.11 -13.18 9.60
N GLN A 44 -23.83 -13.46 9.33
CA GLN A 44 -23.28 -14.82 9.34
C GLN A 44 -22.88 -15.30 10.74
N ASN A 45 -23.06 -14.48 11.78
CA ASN A 45 -22.56 -14.73 13.14
C ASN A 45 -21.07 -15.15 13.18
N HIS A 46 -20.26 -14.56 12.31
CA HIS A 46 -18.86 -14.94 12.15
C HIS A 46 -17.99 -14.32 13.26
N ASP A 47 -17.00 -15.08 13.75
CA ASP A 47 -16.17 -14.68 14.89
C ASP A 47 -15.44 -13.36 14.66
N MET A 48 -15.02 -13.07 13.42
CA MET A 48 -14.28 -11.84 13.07
C MET A 48 -15.11 -10.55 13.10
N LYS A 49 -16.43 -10.60 13.28
CA LYS A 49 -17.27 -9.38 13.29
C LYS A 49 -16.80 -8.37 14.34
N HIS A 50 -16.28 -8.82 15.49
CA HIS A 50 -15.84 -7.95 16.57
C HIS A 50 -14.69 -7.01 16.15
N LEU A 51 -13.85 -7.44 15.20
CA LEU A 51 -12.74 -6.62 14.68
C LEU A 51 -13.26 -5.36 13.99
N PHE A 52 -14.41 -5.42 13.34
CA PHE A 52 -15.00 -4.27 12.64
C PHE A 52 -15.90 -3.41 13.54
N SER A 53 -15.96 -3.72 14.83
CA SER A 53 -16.51 -2.85 15.89
C SER A 53 -15.45 -2.33 16.86
N ASP A 54 -14.19 -2.76 16.70
CA ASP A 54 -13.06 -2.35 17.52
C ASP A 54 -12.38 -1.13 16.88
N GLU A 55 -12.47 0.02 17.55
CA GLU A 55 -11.90 1.29 17.08
C GLU A 55 -10.36 1.25 16.97
N GLU A 56 -9.67 0.50 17.83
CA GLU A 56 -8.21 0.37 17.76
C GLU A 56 -7.82 -0.47 16.53
N TRP A 57 -8.55 -1.56 16.28
CA TRP A 57 -8.36 -2.36 15.08
C TRP A 57 -8.64 -1.56 13.81
N LEU A 58 -9.77 -0.84 13.76
CA LEU A 58 -10.13 0.00 12.62
C LEU A 58 -9.10 1.11 12.39
N SER A 59 -8.55 1.70 13.45
CA SER A 59 -7.46 2.68 13.36
C SER A 59 -6.19 2.08 12.74
N ARG A 60 -5.81 0.86 13.13
CA ARG A 60 -4.68 0.13 12.52
C ARG A 60 -4.95 -0.21 11.06
N LEU A 61 -6.18 -0.61 10.73
CA LEU A 61 -6.58 -0.89 9.35
C LEU A 61 -6.55 0.37 8.48
N ALA A 62 -7.04 1.50 8.99
CA ALA A 62 -6.98 2.81 8.34
C ALA A 62 -5.53 3.23 8.05
N TYR A 63 -4.67 3.10 9.05
CA TYR A 63 -3.25 3.40 8.92
C TYR A 63 -2.56 2.55 7.83
N LEU A 64 -2.89 1.26 7.77
CA LEU A 64 -2.40 0.38 6.71
C LEU A 64 -2.91 0.82 5.35
N ALA A 65 -4.21 1.11 5.21
CA ALA A 65 -4.79 1.60 3.96
C ALA A 65 -4.08 2.88 3.47
N ASP A 66 -3.84 3.84 4.34
CA ASP A 66 -3.13 5.09 4.04
C ASP A 66 -1.69 4.85 3.57
N ILE A 67 -0.94 3.97 4.24
CA ILE A 67 0.44 3.66 3.85
C ILE A 67 0.48 2.95 2.51
N PHE A 68 -0.38 1.96 2.31
CA PHE A 68 -0.42 1.19 1.08
C PHE A 68 -0.82 2.06 -0.11
N ASP A 69 -1.77 2.98 0.04
CA ASP A 69 -2.13 3.93 -1.02
C ASP A 69 -0.96 4.83 -1.41
N ARG A 70 -0.22 5.35 -0.42
CA ARG A 70 0.97 6.18 -0.66
C ARG A 70 2.10 5.42 -1.35
N LEU A 71 2.33 4.17 -0.95
CA LEU A 71 3.28 3.29 -1.62
C LEU A 71 2.83 3.02 -3.06
N ASN A 72 1.56 2.69 -3.27
CA ASN A 72 1.00 2.45 -4.61
C ASN A 72 1.20 3.66 -5.52
N THR A 73 0.95 4.87 -5.01
CA THR A 73 1.18 6.12 -5.72
C THR A 73 2.65 6.29 -6.12
N LEU A 74 3.59 6.03 -5.19
CA LEU A 74 5.02 6.07 -5.51
C LEU A 74 5.33 5.09 -6.63
N ASN A 75 4.90 3.84 -6.51
CA ASN A 75 5.24 2.77 -7.45
C ASN A 75 4.67 2.99 -8.85
N MET A 76 3.41 3.43 -8.96
CA MET A 76 2.85 3.87 -10.24
C MET A 76 3.69 5.01 -10.85
N GLY A 77 4.17 5.93 -10.00
CA GLY A 77 5.09 6.98 -10.39
C GLY A 77 6.47 6.48 -10.85
N LEU A 78 6.91 5.29 -10.44
CA LEU A 78 8.21 4.71 -10.83
C LEU A 78 8.14 3.93 -12.16
N GLN A 79 6.97 3.43 -12.55
CA GLN A 79 6.79 2.53 -13.70
C GLN A 79 6.42 3.24 -15.02
N GLY A 80 6.57 4.56 -15.12
CA GLY A 80 6.17 5.34 -16.31
C GLY A 80 7.16 5.26 -17.48
N PRO A 81 6.71 5.40 -18.75
CA PRO A 81 7.56 5.37 -19.95
C PRO A 81 8.69 6.42 -19.98
N SER A 82 8.55 7.50 -19.20
CA SER A 82 9.47 8.63 -19.12
C SER A 82 10.34 8.62 -17.85
N THR A 83 10.37 7.52 -17.10
CA THR A 83 11.09 7.47 -15.81
C THR A 83 12.57 7.15 -16.03
N THR A 84 13.43 8.15 -15.81
CA THR A 84 14.89 7.98 -15.80
C THR A 84 15.38 7.62 -14.39
N VAL A 85 16.62 7.13 -14.27
CA VAL A 85 17.27 6.87 -12.98
C VAL A 85 17.26 8.11 -12.08
N PHE A 86 17.55 9.29 -12.65
CA PHE A 86 17.51 10.56 -11.92
C PHE A 86 16.11 10.87 -11.37
N THR A 87 15.07 10.79 -12.22
CA THR A 87 13.69 11.05 -11.78
C THR A 87 13.17 10.02 -10.77
N THR A 88 13.60 8.75 -10.88
CA THR A 88 13.29 7.69 -9.91
C THR A 88 13.92 8.00 -8.57
N ASN A 89 15.20 8.37 -8.57
CA ASN A 89 15.92 8.77 -7.37
C ASN A 89 15.28 9.98 -6.68
N ASP A 90 14.83 10.98 -7.44
CA ASP A 90 14.15 12.16 -6.91
C ASP A 90 12.79 11.81 -6.29
N LYS A 91 12.00 10.94 -6.95
CA LYS A 91 10.71 10.46 -6.43
C LYS A 91 10.89 9.68 -5.13
N ILE A 92 11.86 8.77 -5.07
CA ILE A 92 12.18 7.99 -3.85
C ILE A 92 12.67 8.92 -2.74
N SER A 93 13.57 9.84 -3.04
CA SER A 93 14.12 10.79 -2.06
C SER A 93 13.03 11.70 -1.49
N SER A 94 12.13 12.19 -2.36
CA SER A 94 10.96 12.98 -1.95
C SER A 94 10.00 12.17 -1.09
N PHE A 95 9.77 10.91 -1.42
CA PHE A 95 8.94 10.01 -0.61
C PHE A 95 9.54 9.77 0.79
N LYS A 96 10.85 9.54 0.90
CA LYS A 96 11.55 9.43 2.19
C LYS A 96 11.33 10.68 3.06
N LYS A 97 11.44 11.89 2.48
CA LYS A 97 11.17 13.15 3.19
C LYS A 97 9.71 13.22 3.67
N LYS A 98 8.76 12.82 2.81
CA LYS A 98 7.33 12.75 3.18
C LYS A 98 7.09 11.77 4.34
N LEU A 99 7.75 10.62 4.38
CA LEU A 99 7.64 9.67 5.50
C LEU A 99 8.10 10.28 6.83
N VAL A 100 9.18 11.07 6.82
CA VAL A 100 9.66 11.78 8.02
C VAL A 100 8.60 12.79 8.49
N LEU A 101 8.00 13.54 7.57
CA LEU A 101 6.93 14.49 7.88
C LEU A 101 5.67 13.79 8.44
N PHE A 102 5.23 12.69 7.82
CA PHE A 102 4.07 11.95 8.33
C PHE A 102 4.32 11.36 9.71
N ARG A 103 5.56 10.89 9.97
CA ARG A 103 5.95 10.42 11.29
C ARG A 103 5.92 11.52 12.34
N SER A 104 6.31 12.76 12.02
CA SER A 104 6.18 13.87 12.99
C SER A 104 4.72 14.20 13.24
N GLN A 105 3.91 14.33 12.18
CA GLN A 105 2.47 14.61 12.30
C GLN A 105 1.70 13.54 13.09
N ALA A 106 2.11 12.29 13.01
CA ALA A 106 1.51 11.19 13.77
C ALA A 106 1.95 11.16 15.25
N ARG A 107 3.01 11.88 15.64
CA ARG A 107 3.45 12.04 17.04
C ARG A 107 2.86 13.27 17.71
N ASP A 108 2.45 14.25 16.92
CA ASP A 108 1.85 15.50 17.39
C ASP A 108 0.32 15.40 17.59
N LYS A 109 -0.23 14.18 17.44
CA LYS A 109 -1.63 13.81 17.72
C LYS A 109 -1.68 12.88 18.92
#